data_AF-A0A1Q3KNF8-F1
#
_entry.id   AF-A0A1Q3KNF8-F1
#
_cell.length_a   1.000
_cell.length_b   1.000
_cell.length_c   1.000
_cell.angle_alpha   90.00
_cell.angle_beta   90.00
_cell.angle_gamma   90.00
#
_symmetry.space_group_name_H-M   'P 1'
#
loop_
_entity.id
_entity.type
_entity.pdbx_description
1 polymer ?
#
loop_
_entity_poly.entity_id
_entity_poly.type
_entity_poly.pdbx_seq_one_letter_code
_entity_poly.pdbx_strand_id
1 'polypeptide(L)'
;MKRTSWSHFLDEHPGGHIVVADVDAGDEGSTARADFGGGRHLMRQLIDKLEPAGTYAIGVQRKGDAGNICCAFSNRADADRLADAVRARSLGRWSGWASQRVFTLDGALRAAIAASLVTQGEVDARRAAERPSNDSRSAERRPTERRRPRG
;
A
#
# COMPACT_ATOMS: atom_id res chain seq x y z
N MET A 1 -2.14 -1.79 10.74
CA MET A 1 -1.40 -0.69 10.07
C MET A 1 -2.19 0.61 10.27
N LYS A 2 -1.53 1.75 10.48
CA LYS A 2 -2.20 3.04 10.69
C LYS A 2 -1.96 3.97 9.50
N ARG A 3 -2.97 4.10 8.64
CA ARG A 3 -3.04 5.19 7.66
C ARG A 3 -3.50 6.45 8.38
N THR A 4 -2.76 7.54 8.26
CA THR A 4 -3.17 8.83 8.83
C THR A 4 -3.45 9.86 7.72
N SER A 5 -4.03 11.00 8.09
CA SER A 5 -4.23 12.10 7.16
C SER A 5 -2.91 12.80 6.87
N TRP A 6 -2.78 13.40 5.69
CA TRP A 6 -1.55 14.10 5.29
C TRP A 6 -1.12 15.17 6.30
N SER A 7 -2.06 15.99 6.77
CA SER A 7 -1.78 17.05 7.74
C SER A 7 -1.34 16.48 9.09
N HIS A 8 -1.99 15.41 9.56
CA HIS A 8 -1.63 14.77 10.84
C HIS A 8 -0.28 14.07 10.76
N PHE A 9 0.06 13.49 9.61
CA PHE A 9 1.39 12.92 9.38
C PHE A 9 2.50 13.97 9.51
N LEU A 10 2.30 15.13 8.87
CA LEU A 10 3.29 16.22 8.90
C LEU A 10 3.49 16.78 10.31
N ASP A 11 2.42 16.79 11.12
CA ASP A 11 2.45 17.25 12.51
C ASP A 11 3.18 16.25 13.43
N GLU A 12 2.85 14.95 13.31
CA GLU A 12 3.45 13.90 14.15
C GLU A 12 4.88 13.51 13.76
N HIS A 13 5.25 13.71 12.49
CA HIS A 13 6.52 13.23 11.93
C HIS A 13 7.30 14.33 11.20
N PRO A 14 7.78 15.37 11.91
CA PRO A 14 8.69 16.36 11.34
C PRO A 14 10.01 15.68 10.96
N GLY A 15 10.26 15.51 9.66
CA GLY A 15 11.41 14.77 9.15
C GLY A 15 11.11 13.33 8.70
N GLY A 16 9.87 13.01 8.34
CA GLY A 16 9.55 11.74 7.69
C GLY A 16 10.28 11.52 6.35
N HIS A 17 9.93 10.42 5.69
CA HIS A 17 10.46 10.03 4.39
C HIS A 17 9.35 10.14 3.33
N ILE A 18 9.66 10.70 2.16
CA ILE A 18 8.65 10.92 1.10
C ILE A 18 9.09 10.30 -0.21
N VAL A 19 8.13 9.66 -0.89
CA VAL A 19 8.23 9.17 -2.26
C VAL A 19 7.20 9.91 -3.09
N VAL A 20 7.64 10.59 -4.13
CA VAL A 20 6.81 11.43 -5.00
C VAL A 20 6.69 10.78 -6.36
N ALA A 21 5.45 10.53 -6.79
CA ALA A 21 5.13 10.09 -8.13
C ALA A 21 4.75 11.32 -8.97
N ASP A 22 5.57 11.64 -9.95
CA ASP A 22 5.22 12.60 -10.99
C ASP A 22 4.24 11.93 -11.96
N VAL A 23 3.04 12.47 -12.07
CA VAL A 23 2.03 11.91 -12.97
C VAL A 23 2.21 12.59 -14.31
N ASP A 24 2.81 11.86 -15.24
CA ASP A 24 2.91 12.31 -16.62
C ASP A 24 1.51 12.60 -17.17
N ALA A 25 1.32 13.83 -17.66
CA ALA A 25 0.06 14.29 -18.23
C ALA A 25 -0.20 13.70 -19.62
N GLY A 26 0.72 12.88 -20.14
CA GLY A 26 0.73 12.40 -21.52
C GLY A 26 1.52 13.36 -22.40
N ASP A 27 1.98 12.86 -23.55
CA ASP A 27 2.71 13.63 -24.56
C ASP A 27 2.08 15.01 -24.81
N GLU A 28 2.93 16.01 -25.09
CA GLU A 28 2.50 17.35 -25.52
C GLU A 28 1.48 17.22 -26.66
N GLY A 29 0.21 17.52 -26.36
CA GLY A 29 -0.91 17.40 -27.31
C GLY A 29 -2.04 16.45 -26.87
N SER A 30 -1.85 15.66 -25.82
CA SER A 30 -2.92 14.83 -25.27
C SER A 30 -3.85 15.63 -24.35
N THR A 31 -5.14 15.72 -24.67
CA THR A 31 -6.18 16.31 -23.80
C THR A 31 -6.62 15.39 -22.68
N ALA A 32 -5.99 14.22 -22.54
CA ALA A 32 -6.25 13.29 -21.46
C ALA A 32 -5.77 13.90 -20.13
N ARG A 33 -6.71 14.31 -19.28
CA ARG A 33 -6.40 14.83 -17.96
C ARG A 33 -5.63 13.78 -17.17
N ALA A 34 -4.50 14.17 -16.59
CA ALA A 34 -3.70 13.32 -15.72
C ALA A 34 -4.58 12.58 -14.69
N ASP A 35 -4.61 11.25 -14.77
CA ASP A 35 -5.46 10.43 -13.90
C ASP A 35 -4.81 10.24 -12.51
N PHE A 36 -4.94 11.28 -11.69
CA PHE A 36 -4.53 11.26 -10.29
C PHE A 36 -5.37 10.29 -9.45
N GLY A 37 -6.62 10.03 -9.84
CA GLY A 37 -7.55 9.18 -9.09
C GLY A 37 -7.13 7.72 -9.17
N GLY A 38 -6.96 7.21 -10.38
CA GLY A 38 -6.43 5.88 -10.65
C GLY A 38 -5.00 5.73 -10.15
N GLY A 39 -4.13 6.73 -10.37
CA GLY A 39 -2.76 6.73 -9.85
C GLY A 39 -2.72 6.60 -8.32
N ARG A 40 -3.51 7.39 -7.59
CA ARG A 40 -3.59 7.32 -6.12
C ARG A 40 -4.14 5.97 -5.65
N HIS A 41 -5.16 5.44 -6.34
CA HIS A 41 -5.73 4.15 -6.00
C HIS A 41 -4.72 3.01 -6.21
N LEU A 42 -3.96 3.05 -7.30
CA LEU A 42 -2.90 2.10 -7.61
C LEU A 42 -1.77 2.15 -6.57
N MET A 43 -1.32 3.36 -6.21
CA MET A 43 -0.33 3.55 -5.14
C MET A 43 -0.82 3.03 -3.79
N ARG A 44 -2.09 3.25 -3.45
CA ARG A 44 -2.68 2.71 -2.23
C ARG A 44 -2.63 1.18 -2.24
N GLN A 45 -3.05 0.53 -3.32
CA GLN A 45 -3.01 -0.92 -3.43
C GLN A 45 -1.59 -1.47 -3.31
N LEU A 46 -0.62 -0.81 -3.94
CA LEU A 46 0.79 -1.20 -3.85
C LEU A 46 1.32 -1.05 -2.41
N ILE A 47 1.02 0.06 -1.74
CA ILE A 47 1.44 0.29 -0.35
C ILE A 47 0.77 -0.68 0.61
N ASP A 48 -0.53 -0.91 0.48
CA ASP A 48 -1.26 -1.88 1.31
C ASP A 48 -0.65 -3.27 1.17
N LYS A 49 -0.19 -3.63 -0.03
CA LYS A 49 0.48 -4.91 -0.30
C LYS A 49 1.93 -4.98 0.20
N LEU A 50 2.64 -3.86 0.28
CA LEU A 50 3.99 -3.79 0.85
C LEU A 50 3.98 -3.88 2.38
N GLU A 51 2.81 -3.82 3.00
CA GLU A 51 2.61 -3.97 4.44
C GLU A 51 3.60 -3.10 5.25
N PRO A 52 3.56 -1.76 5.10
CA PRO A 52 4.50 -0.88 5.77
C PRO A 52 4.43 -1.10 7.28
N ALA A 53 5.60 -1.19 7.90
CA ALA A 53 5.70 -1.36 9.34
C ALA A 53 5.28 -0.08 10.09
N GLY A 54 5.49 1.08 9.47
CA GLY A 54 5.22 2.41 10.03
C GLY A 54 3.89 3.04 9.65
N THR A 55 3.68 4.25 10.15
CA THR A 55 2.59 5.12 9.75
C THR A 55 2.88 5.66 8.35
N TYR A 56 1.86 5.71 7.51
CA TYR A 56 1.97 6.29 6.16
C TYR A 56 0.79 7.22 5.84
N ALA A 57 1.02 8.14 4.93
CA ALA A 57 0.00 9.04 4.38
C ALA A 57 0.17 9.19 2.86
N ILE A 58 -0.94 9.37 2.14
CA ILE A 58 -0.95 9.62 0.70
C ILE A 58 -1.68 10.93 0.43
N GLY A 59 -1.00 11.87 -0.19
CA GLY A 59 -1.51 13.16 -0.64
C GLY A 59 -1.40 13.32 -2.14
N VAL A 60 -2.18 14.24 -2.70
CA VAL A 60 -2.02 14.68 -4.09
C VAL A 60 -1.74 16.18 -4.06
N GLN A 61 -0.61 16.59 -4.62
CA GLN A 61 -0.26 18.00 -4.79
C GLN A 61 -0.42 18.35 -6.26
N ARG A 62 -1.42 19.17 -6.58
CA ARG A 62 -1.65 19.64 -7.95
C ARG A 62 -1.12 21.06 -8.11
N LYS A 63 -0.51 21.34 -9.26
CA LYS A 63 -0.09 22.67 -9.71
C LYS A 63 -0.54 22.85 -11.16
N GLY A 64 -1.74 23.38 -11.34
CA GLY A 64 -2.38 23.45 -12.67
C GLY A 64 -2.79 22.05 -13.15
N ASP A 65 -2.50 21.75 -14.41
CA ASP A 65 -2.76 20.44 -15.03
C ASP A 65 -1.69 19.39 -14.70
N ALA A 66 -0.53 19.84 -14.20
CA ALA A 66 0.51 18.98 -13.65
C ALA A 66 0.27 18.72 -12.16
N GLY A 67 0.71 17.58 -11.66
CA GLY A 67 0.60 17.25 -10.26
C GLY A 67 1.38 16.00 -9.87
N ASN A 68 1.56 15.86 -8.57
CA ASN A 68 2.34 14.80 -7.97
C ASN A 68 1.50 14.05 -6.96
N ILE A 69 1.63 12.73 -6.93
CA ILE A 69 1.11 11.90 -5.84
C ILE A 69 2.24 11.74 -4.84
N CYS A 70 2.02 12.21 -3.62
CA CYS A 70 3.01 12.18 -2.55
C CYS A 70 2.67 11.06 -1.56
N CYS A 71 3.60 10.14 -1.34
CA CYS A 71 3.49 9.07 -0.35
C CYS A 71 4.51 9.33 0.75
N ALA A 72 4.04 9.61 1.96
CA ALA A 72 4.87 9.87 3.13
C ALA A 72 4.89 8.66 4.06
N PHE A 73 6.06 8.36 4.63
CA PHE A 73 6.33 7.22 5.50
C PHE A 73 7.11 7.68 6.72
N SER A 74 6.74 7.16 7.90
CA SER A 74 7.50 7.42 9.13
C SER A 74 8.87 6.76 9.12
N ASN A 75 9.01 5.63 8.40
CA ASN A 75 10.23 4.84 8.35
C ASN A 75 10.90 4.89 6.99
N ARG A 76 12.24 5.00 6.99
CA ARG A 76 13.04 4.92 5.76
C ARG A 76 12.85 3.59 5.04
N ALA A 77 12.88 2.48 5.77
CA ALA A 77 12.78 1.15 5.16
C ALA A 77 11.48 0.97 4.36
N ASP A 78 10.37 1.53 4.82
CA ASP A 78 9.09 1.47 4.10
C ASP A 78 9.12 2.33 2.83
N ALA A 79 9.73 3.52 2.90
CA ALA A 79 9.96 4.37 1.73
C ALA A 79 10.93 3.72 0.72
N ASP A 80 11.95 3.01 1.19
CA ASP A 80 12.94 2.30 0.38
C ASP A 80 12.27 1.12 -0.36
N ARG A 81 11.42 0.34 0.32
CA ARG A 81 10.65 -0.76 -0.30
C ARG A 81 9.73 -0.27 -1.41
N LEU A 82 8.98 0.83 -1.17
CA LEU A 82 8.13 1.39 -2.21
C LEU A 82 8.98 1.89 -3.39
N ALA A 83 10.08 2.57 -3.10
CA ALA A 83 10.98 3.07 -4.11
C ALA A 83 11.59 1.96 -4.97
N ASP A 84 12.04 0.86 -4.38
CA ASP A 84 12.56 -0.30 -5.11
C ASP A 84 11.48 -0.92 -6.00
N ALA A 85 10.25 -1.04 -5.49
CA ALA A 85 9.12 -1.59 -6.25
C ALA A 85 8.78 -0.76 -7.50
N VAL A 86 8.91 0.57 -7.43
CA VAL A 86 8.61 1.48 -8.55
C VAL A 86 9.87 1.98 -9.28
N ARG A 87 11.04 1.45 -8.94
CA ARG A 87 12.37 1.89 -9.43
C ARG A 87 12.57 3.40 -9.31
N ALA A 88 12.14 3.98 -8.19
CA ALA A 88 12.27 5.41 -7.95
C ALA A 88 13.73 5.84 -7.84
N ARG A 89 14.03 7.01 -8.42
CA ARG A 89 15.34 7.63 -8.28
C ARG A 89 15.39 8.49 -7.02
N SER A 90 16.47 8.38 -6.26
CA SER A 90 16.72 9.29 -5.14
C SER A 90 17.06 10.67 -5.70
N LEU A 91 16.22 11.66 -5.42
CA LEU A 91 16.52 13.07 -5.71
C LEU A 91 16.92 13.78 -4.43
N GLY A 92 18.05 14.47 -4.47
CA GLY A 92 18.55 15.25 -3.36
C GLY A 92 17.72 16.52 -3.15
N ARG A 93 16.96 16.53 -2.05
CA ARG A 93 16.68 17.67 -1.16
C ARG A 93 15.60 18.71 -1.58
N TRP A 94 14.34 18.41 -1.27
CA TRP A 94 13.37 19.35 -0.67
C TRP A 94 13.70 19.60 0.81
N SER A 95 13.69 20.84 1.24
CA SER A 95 13.79 21.19 2.67
C SER A 95 12.58 20.64 3.45
N GLY A 96 12.81 19.92 4.55
CA GLY A 96 11.76 19.45 5.47
C GLY A 96 11.57 17.93 5.57
N TRP A 97 12.26 17.12 4.75
CA TRP A 97 12.15 15.65 4.76
C TRP A 97 13.51 14.97 4.93
N ALA A 98 13.58 13.88 5.70
CA ALA A 98 14.84 13.17 5.96
C ALA A 98 15.34 12.35 4.77
N SER A 99 14.43 11.78 3.96
CA SER A 99 14.80 11.21 2.65
C SER A 99 13.70 11.41 1.63
N GLN A 100 14.11 11.49 0.37
CA GLN A 100 13.25 11.85 -0.74
C GLN A 100 13.57 11.05 -1.99
N ARG A 101 12.52 10.59 -2.64
CA ARG A 101 12.62 9.84 -3.90
C ARG A 101 11.54 10.27 -4.84
N VAL A 102 11.87 10.31 -6.12
CA VAL A 102 10.95 10.73 -7.17
C VAL A 102 10.98 9.70 -8.29
N PHE A 103 9.81 9.42 -8.83
CA PHE A 103 9.65 8.57 -9.99
C PHE A 103 8.54 9.09 -10.89
N THR A 104 8.59 8.75 -12.16
CA THR A 104 7.55 9.11 -13.13
C THR A 104 6.56 7.95 -13.22
N LEU A 105 5.28 8.22 -12.96
CA LEU A 105 4.20 7.26 -13.09
C LEU A 105 3.65 7.26 -14.52
N ASP A 106 4.46 6.73 -15.44
CA ASP A 106 4.11 6.54 -16.84
C ASP A 106 3.15 5.35 -17.04
N GLY A 107 2.63 5.19 -18.26
CA GLY A 107 1.73 4.09 -18.62
C GLY A 107 2.35 2.70 -18.43
N ALA A 108 3.65 2.55 -18.70
CA ALA A 108 4.36 1.27 -18.60
C ALA A 108 4.52 0.84 -17.13
N LEU A 109 4.86 1.77 -16.25
CA LEU A 109 5.00 1.55 -14.82
C LEU A 109 3.64 1.28 -14.17
N ARG A 110 2.58 1.99 -14.59
CA ARG A 110 1.20 1.68 -14.17
C ARG A 110 0.82 0.24 -14.52
N ALA A 111 1.12 -0.19 -15.75
CA ALA A 111 0.87 -1.55 -16.20
C ALA A 111 1.71 -2.57 -15.42
N ALA A 112 2.98 -2.28 -15.14
CA ALA A 112 3.86 -3.16 -14.37
C ALA A 112 3.39 -3.32 -12.91
N ILE A 113 2.93 -2.25 -12.27
CA ILE A 113 2.35 -2.31 -10.92
C ILE A 113 1.04 -3.10 -10.94
N ALA A 114 0.16 -2.83 -11.90
CA ALA A 114 -1.10 -3.56 -12.05
C ALA A 114 -0.87 -5.06 -12.28
N ALA A 115 0.08 -5.42 -13.15
CA ALA A 115 0.48 -6.82 -13.36
C ALA A 115 1.01 -7.45 -12.07
N SER A 116 1.88 -6.74 -11.34
CA SER A 116 2.41 -7.22 -10.06
C SER A 116 1.31 -7.45 -9.02
N LEU A 117 0.25 -6.63 -9.02
CA LEU A 117 -0.92 -6.83 -8.16
C LEU A 117 -1.71 -8.09 -8.55
N VAL A 118 -1.90 -8.34 -9.85
CA VAL A 118 -2.61 -9.53 -10.35
C VAL A 118 -1.85 -10.83 -10.08
N THR A 119 -0.55 -10.88 -10.38
CA THR A 119 0.27 -12.10 -10.23
C THR A 119 0.35 -12.57 -8.78
N GLN A 120 0.23 -11.66 -7.80
CA GLN A 120 0.20 -12.04 -6.38
C GLN A 120 -1.20 -12.39 -5.85
N GLY A 121 -2.27 -11.95 -6.50
CA GLY A 121 -3.64 -12.40 -6.18
C GLY A 121 -3.84 -13.89 -6.45
N GLU A 122 -3.20 -14.43 -7.50
CA GLU A 122 -3.25 -15.86 -7.82
C GLU A 122 -2.49 -16.75 -6.82
N VAL A 123 -1.36 -16.29 -6.28
CA VAL A 123 -0.60 -17.05 -5.26
C VAL A 123 -1.23 -16.97 -3.87
N ASP A 124 -1.88 -15.87 -3.52
CA ASP A 124 -2.63 -15.77 -2.25
C ASP A 124 -3.88 -16.66 -2.28
N ALA A 125 -4.60 -16.70 -3.41
CA ALA A 125 -5.73 -17.60 -3.62
C ALA A 125 -5.33 -19.09 -3.55
N ARG A 126 -4.16 -19.47 -4.10
CA ARG A 126 -3.62 -20.83 -3.98
C ARG A 126 -3.21 -21.16 -2.55
N ARG A 127 -2.52 -20.26 -1.83
CA ARG A 127 -2.14 -20.47 -0.43
C ARG A 127 -3.32 -20.51 0.53
N ALA A 128 -4.39 -19.75 0.27
CA ALA A 128 -5.63 -19.81 1.03
C ALA A 128 -6.37 -21.15 0.83
N ALA A 129 -6.28 -21.74 -0.37
CA ALA A 129 -6.85 -23.05 -0.69
C ALA A 129 -6.01 -24.23 -0.16
N GLU A 130 -4.73 -24.03 0.14
CA GLU A 130 -3.80 -25.06 0.67
C GLU A 130 -3.74 -25.13 2.20
N ARG A 131 -4.72 -24.56 2.93
CA ARG A 131 -4.89 -24.93 4.35
C ARG A 131 -5.54 -26.32 4.41
N PRO A 132 -4.82 -27.40 4.81
CA PRO A 132 -5.50 -28.63 5.12
C PRO A 132 -6.45 -28.35 6.29
N SER A 133 -7.74 -28.57 6.06
CA SER A 133 -8.76 -28.67 7.09
C SER A 133 -8.38 -29.86 7.98
N ASN A 134 -7.47 -29.63 8.92
CA ASN A 134 -7.09 -30.59 9.94
C ASN A 134 -8.20 -30.60 10.99
N ASP A 135 -9.33 -31.21 10.62
CA ASP A 135 -10.39 -31.62 11.54
C ASP A 135 -9.86 -32.77 12.40
N SER A 136 -8.98 -32.44 13.32
CA SER A 136 -8.48 -33.33 14.34
C SER A 136 -9.30 -33.12 15.61
N ARG A 137 -10.21 -34.05 15.84
CA ARG A 137 -10.51 -34.68 17.14
C ARG A 137 -10.41 -33.76 18.36
N SER A 138 -11.56 -33.25 18.80
CA SER A 138 -11.81 -33.05 20.24
C SER A 138 -12.66 -34.19 20.76
N ALA A 139 -11.97 -35.23 21.21
CA ALA A 139 -12.52 -36.17 22.16
C ALA A 139 -12.68 -35.47 23.53
N GLU A 140 -13.81 -35.76 24.20
CA GLU A 140 -13.91 -35.95 25.66
C GLU A 140 -13.83 -34.67 26.54
N ARG A 141 -14.74 -34.32 27.48
CA ARG A 141 -15.33 -35.02 28.66
C ARG A 141 -16.50 -34.16 29.24
N ARG A 142 -17.72 -34.70 29.48
CA ARG A 142 -18.39 -35.13 30.77
C ARG A 142 -18.68 -34.01 31.82
N PRO A 143 -19.58 -34.13 32.85
CA PRO A 143 -20.51 -35.21 33.28
C PRO A 143 -21.93 -34.78 33.83
N THR A 144 -22.72 -35.77 34.34
CA THR A 144 -23.90 -35.72 35.28
C THR A 144 -25.23 -35.12 34.73
N GLU A 145 -26.45 -35.58 35.03
CA GLU A 145 -27.03 -36.23 36.20
C GLU A 145 -28.39 -36.92 35.90
N ARG A 146 -28.67 -37.97 36.68
CA ARG A 146 -29.92 -38.68 37.02
C ARG A 146 -31.27 -38.25 36.39
N ARG A 147 -32.07 -39.26 36.01
CA ARG A 147 -33.35 -39.58 36.70
C ARG A 147 -33.92 -40.96 36.30
N ARG A 148 -33.98 -41.85 37.30
CA ARG A 148 -34.99 -42.94 37.44
C ARG A 148 -36.34 -42.30 37.83
N PRO A 149 -37.54 -42.96 37.82
CA PRO A 149 -37.81 -44.39 38.12
C PRO A 149 -38.85 -45.10 37.20
N ARG A 150 -38.76 -46.44 37.07
CA ARG A 150 -39.65 -47.52 37.57
C ARG A 150 -41.16 -47.36 37.33
N GLY A 151 -41.70 -48.34 36.62
CA GLY A 151 -43.09 -48.81 36.57
C GLY A 151 -43.09 -50.11 35.80
#